data_AF-A0A1C5F465-F1
#
_entry.id   AF-A0A1C5F465-F1
#
_cell.length_a   1.000
_cell.length_b   1.000
_cell.length_c   1.000
_cell.angle_alpha   90.00
_cell.angle_beta   90.00
_cell.angle_gamma   90.00
#
_symmetry.space_group_name_H-M   'P 1'
#
loop_
_entity.id
_entity.type
_entity.pdbx_description
1 polymer ?
#
loop_
_entity_poly.entity_id
_entity_poly.type
_entity_poly.pdbx_seq_one_letter_code
_entity_poly.pdbx_strand_id
1 'polypeptide(L)' 'MLFETRDKAELGTQLRRLREAGVDGPMIRIDTLCGRLALPTTYRLSRFVTDPARESEHEHSDH' A
#
# COMPACT_ATOMS: atom_id res chain seq x y z
N MET A 1 2.81 6.50 1.07
CA MET A 1 1.44 7.05 0.87
C MET A 1 0.51 6.37 1.87
N LEU A 2 -0.41 7.13 2.47
CA LEU A 2 -1.43 6.65 3.41
C LEU A 2 -2.82 7.08 2.93
N PHE A 3 -3.79 6.17 2.95
CA PHE A 3 -5.19 6.42 2.62
C PHE A 3 -6.08 5.73 3.64
N GLU A 4 -7.11 6.42 4.13
CA GLU A 4 -8.05 5.89 5.13
C GLU A 4 -9.48 6.14 4.69
N THR A 5 -10.33 5.10 4.82
CA THR A 5 -11.75 5.20 4.51
C THR A 5 -12.55 4.21 5.36
N ARG A 6 -13.82 4.51 5.61
CA ARG A 6 -14.79 3.57 6.19
C ARG A 6 -15.60 2.85 5.13
N ASP A 7 -15.50 3.29 3.87
CA ASP A 7 -16.23 2.75 2.74
C ASP A 7 -15.39 1.68 2.02
N LYS A 8 -15.93 0.46 1.98
CA LYS A 8 -15.29 -0.67 1.31
C LYS A 8 -15.23 -0.51 -0.22
N ALA A 9 -16.19 0.17 -0.83
CA ALA A 9 -16.20 0.46 -2.27
C ALA A 9 -15.12 1.49 -2.63
N GLU A 10 -14.93 2.49 -1.78
CA GLU A 10 -13.86 3.49 -1.94
C GLU A 10 -12.47 2.82 -1.81
N LEU A 11 -12.30 1.92 -0.84
CA LEU A 11 -11.10 1.09 -0.73
C LEU A 11 -10.84 0.29 -2.01
N GLY A 12 -11.88 -0.36 -2.56
CA GLY A 12 -11.78 -1.13 -3.80
C GLY A 12 -11.37 -0.27 -5.00
N THR A 13 -11.90 0.95 -5.08
CA THR A 13 -11.56 1.92 -6.12
C THR A 13 -10.10 2.35 -6.00
N GLN A 14 -9.62 2.62 -4.79
CA GLN A 14 -8.23 3.01 -4.57
C GLN A 14 -7.25 1.87 -4.88
N LEU A 15 -7.58 0.64 -4.51
CA LEU A 15 -6.78 -0.54 -4.87
C LEU A 15 -6.68 -0.74 -6.37
N ARG A 16 -7.77 -0.49 -7.12
CA ARG A 16 -7.74 -0.55 -8.58
C ARG A 16 -6.79 0.50 -9.16
N ARG A 17 -6.86 1.75 -8.69
CA ARG A 17 -5.96 2.83 -9.13
C ARG A 17 -4.49 2.51 -8.89
N LEU A 18 -4.18 1.87 -7.76
CA LEU A 18 -2.80 1.47 -7.46
C LEU A 18 -2.28 0.37 -8.39
N ARG A 19 -3.13 -0.60 -8.76
CA ARG A 19 -2.78 -1.61 -9.76
C ARG A 19 -2.58 -0.99 -11.14
N GLU A 20 -3.45 -0.06 -11.54
CA GLU A 20 -3.34 0.68 -12.81
C GLU A 20 -2.07 1.54 -12.86
N ALA A 21 -1.63 2.06 -11.71
CA ALA A 21 -0.37 2.80 -11.57
C ALA A 21 0.89 1.91 -11.48
N GLY A 22 0.75 0.59 -11.63
CA GLY A 22 1.87 -0.36 -11.59
C GLY A 22 2.48 -0.55 -10.21
N VAL A 23 1.74 -0.30 -9.13
CA VAL A 23 2.24 -0.56 -7.77
C VAL A 23 2.15 -2.05 -7.48
N ASP A 24 3.29 -2.64 -7.12
CA ASP A 24 3.38 -4.06 -6.77
C ASP A 24 2.53 -4.41 -5.55
N GLY A 25 1.82 -5.53 -5.64
CA GLY A 25 0.97 -6.05 -4.55
C GLY A 25 1.68 -6.16 -3.20
N PRO A 26 2.91 -6.72 -3.13
CA PRO A 26 3.69 -6.78 -1.89
C PRO A 26 4.04 -5.41 -1.27
N MET A 27 4.04 -4.33 -2.06
CA MET A 27 4.26 -2.98 -1.55
C MET A 27 3.02 -2.37 -0.90
N ILE A 28 1.84 -3.00 -1.01
CA ILE A 28 0.58 -2.50 -0.47
C ILE A 28 0.20 -3.28 0.80
N ARG A 29 -0.08 -2.55 1.88
CA ARG A 29 -0.65 -3.09 3.12
C ARG A 29 -2.03 -2.52 3.37
N ILE A 30 -2.99 -3.40 3.73
CA ILE A 30 -4.34 -3.02 4.10
C ILE A 30 -4.56 -3.42 5.56
N ASP A 31 -4.77 -2.43 6.43
CA ASP A 31 -5.16 -2.65 7.82
C ASP A 31 -6.67 -2.41 7.97
N THR A 32 -7.34 -3.26 8.75
CA THR A 32 -8.73 -3.02 9.16
C THR A 32 -8.73 -2.64 10.63
N LEU A 33 -8.97 -1.36 10.92
CA LEU A 33 -9.02 -0.80 12.25
C LEU A 33 -10.43 -0.93 12.79
N CYS A 34 -10.71 -2.07 13.42
CA CYS A 34 -11.93 -2.29 14.19
C CYS A 34 -11.73 -1.67 15.57
N GLY A 35 -12.33 -0.52 15.85
CA GLY A 35 -12.40 -0.03 17.22
C GLY A 35 -13.20 -1.01 18.10
N ARG A 36 -12.91 -1.05 19.40
CA ARG A 36 -13.76 -1.74 20.38
C ARG A 36 -15.13 -1.07 20.39
N LEU A 37 -16.06 -1.60 19.60
CA LEU A 37 -17.52 -1.38 19.51
C LEU A 37 -18.09 0.05 19.35
N ALA A 38 -17.37 1.14 19.60
CA ALA A 38 -17.90 2.51 19.47
C ALA A 38 -17.44 3.27 18.22
N LEU A 39 -16.40 2.79 17.52
CA LEU A 39 -15.87 3.44 16.32
C LEU A 39 -16.11 2.57 15.09
N PRO A 40 -16.60 3.14 13.97
CA PRO A 40 -16.81 2.39 12.74
C PRO A 40 -15.50 1.86 12.17
N THR A 41 -15.59 0.67 11.57
CA THR A 41 -14.48 0.00 10.87
C THR A 41 -13.83 0.95 9.89
N THR A 42 -12.53 1.21 10.09
CA THR A 42 -11.75 2.06 9.19
C THR A 42 -10.72 1.21 8.48
N TYR A 43 -10.76 1.20 7.16
CA TYR A 43 -9.74 0.60 6.30
C TYR A 43 -8.61 1.59 6.09
N ARG A 44 -7.38 1.14 6.28
CA ARG A 44 -6.18 1.92 6.07
C ARG A 44 -5.30 1.24 5.04
N LEU A 45 -4.99 1.95 3.97
CA LEU A 45 -4.09 1.51 2.92
C LEU A 45 -2.77 2.26 3.03
N SER A 46 -1.69 1.50 3.15
CA SER A 46 -0.32 2.01 3.21
C SER A 46 0.51 1.43 2.07
N ARG A 47 1.34 2.26 1.43
CA ARG A 47 2.35 1.81 0.46
C ARG A 47 3.74 1.90 1.07
N PHE A 48 4.47 0.79 1.09
CA PHE A 48 5.89 0.76 1.40
C PHE A 48 6.68 1.54 0.35
N VAL A 49 7.67 2.30 0.80
CA VAL A 49 8.59 3.01 -0.09
C VAL A 49 9.89 2.23 -0.04
N THR A 50 10.34 1.69 -1.18
CA THR A 50 11.69 1.17 -1.31
C THR A 50 12.66 2.35 -1.24
N ASP A 51 13.73 2.18 -0.46
CA ASP A 51 14.79 3.17 -0.43
C ASP A 51 15.51 3.16 -1.80
N PRO A 52 15.56 4.28 -2.53
CA PRO A 52 16.17 4.34 -3.85
C PRO A 52 17.68 4.04 -3.82
N ALA A 53 18.34 4.05 -2.64
CA ALA A 53 19.77 3.75 -2.54
C ALA A 53 20.13 2.29 -2.80
N ARG A 54 19.16 1.36 -2.85
CA ARG A 54 19.42 -0.09 -3.02
C ARG A 54 19.35 -0.56 -4.47
N GLU A 55 18.96 0.31 -5.40
CA GLU A 55 18.82 -0.03 -6.82
C GLU A 55 20.13 0.19 -7.61
N SER A 56 21.12 0.87 -7.02
CA SER A 56 22.40 1.18 -7.67
C SER A 56 23.51 0.13 -7.47
N GLU A 57 23.28 -0.92 -6.69
CA GLU A 57 24.33 -1.91 -6.32
C GLU A 57 24.32 -3.19 -7.18
N HIS A 58 23.46 -3.29 -8.21
CA HIS A 58 23.37 -4.49 -9.06
C HIS A 58 23.98 -4.34 -10.46
N GLU A 59 24.63 -3.23 -10.79
CA GLU A 59 25.48 -3.16 -11.97
C GLU A 59 26.92 -3.51 -11.60
N HIS A 60 27.47 -4.50 -12.31
CA HIS A 60 28.83 -5.01 -12.29
C HIS A 60 29.18 -6.11 -11.26
N SER A 61 28.97 -7.37 -11.66
CA SER A 61 29.99 -8.40 -11.44
C SER A 61 30.01 -9.35 -12.63
N ASP A 62 30.77 -8.97 -13.66
CA ASP A 62 31.31 -9.87 -14.67
C ASP A 62 32.74 -10.21 -14.22
N HIS A 63 32.95 -11.43 -13.71
CA HIS A 63 34.22 -12.15 -13.80
C HIS A 63 34.02 -13.64 -13.49
#